data_AF-A0A4D6PAP4-F1
#
_entry.id   AF-A0A4D6PAP4-F1
#
_cell.length_a   1.000
_cell.length_b   1.000
_cell.length_c   1.000
_cell.angle_alpha   90.00
_cell.angle_beta   90.00
_cell.angle_gamma   90.00
#
_symmetry.space_group_name_H-M   'P 1'
#
loop_
_entity.id
_entity.type
_entity.pdbx_description
1 polymer ?
#
loop_
_entity_poly.entity_id
_entity_poly.type
_entity_poly.pdbx_seq_one_letter_code
_entity_poly.pdbx_strand_id
1 'polypeptide(L)'
;MEKFYTSQDKAKTHDTTTPLLKAMYFEFKEISKKKPDSAISKGKIKIVNRLLEKVKIVLEDEESIIFLDLLDEDDVPQASDVTLILSQYVAAMDAFREKHYGWDGSTHDWFIE
;
A
#
# COMPACT_ATOMS: atom_id res chain seq x y z
N MET A 1 -11.23 -17.03 17.72
CA MET A 1 -10.44 -16.73 16.51
C MET A 1 -9.02 -16.53 16.97
N GLU A 2 -8.08 -17.14 16.25
CA GLU A 2 -6.66 -16.91 16.45
C GLU A 2 -6.35 -15.43 16.12
N LYS A 3 -5.60 -14.76 16.99
CA LYS A 3 -5.14 -13.38 16.78
C LYS A 3 -3.75 -13.45 16.19
N PHE A 4 -3.53 -12.73 15.09
CA PHE A 4 -2.22 -12.59 14.48
C PHE A 4 -1.61 -11.29 14.97
N TYR A 5 -0.42 -11.38 15.55
CA TYR A 5 0.27 -10.24 16.14
C TYR A 5 1.23 -9.61 15.14
N THR A 6 1.46 -8.30 15.28
CA THR A 6 2.46 -7.55 14.51
C THR A 6 3.29 -6.66 15.44
N SER A 7 4.30 -5.98 14.93
CA SER A 7 5.10 -5.07 15.74
C SER A 7 4.47 -3.68 15.85
N GLN A 8 4.77 -2.96 16.93
CA GLN A 8 4.34 -1.57 17.12
C GLN A 8 4.79 -0.66 15.95
N ASP A 9 5.99 -0.89 15.42
CA ASP A 9 6.52 -0.11 14.31
C ASP A 9 5.76 -0.36 13.00
N LYS A 10 5.35 -1.61 12.72
CA LYS A 10 4.53 -1.94 11.56
C LYS A 10 3.14 -1.35 11.67
N ALA A 11 2.49 -1.46 12.83
CA ALA A 11 1.20 -0.84 13.11
C ALA A 11 1.22 0.69 12.91
N LYS A 12 2.21 1.38 13.48
CA LYS A 12 2.38 2.83 13.31
C LYS A 12 2.67 3.23 11.86
N THR A 13 3.51 2.46 11.17
CA THR A 13 3.82 2.69 9.76
C THR A 13 2.58 2.48 8.89
N HIS A 14 1.76 1.48 9.21
CA HIS A 14 0.47 1.23 8.54
C HIS A 14 -0.47 2.43 8.68
N ASP A 15 -0.73 2.88 9.91
CA ASP A 15 -1.65 3.99 10.16
C ASP A 15 -1.16 5.30 9.50
N THR A 16 0.16 5.48 9.40
CA THR A 16 0.77 6.66 8.74
C THR A 16 0.65 6.59 7.22
N THR A 17 0.94 5.43 6.62
CA THR A 17 1.09 5.30 5.16
C THR A 17 -0.23 5.01 4.45
N THR A 18 -1.17 4.30 5.08
CA THR A 18 -2.47 3.92 4.49
C THR A 18 -3.27 5.10 3.93
N PRO A 19 -3.48 6.23 4.65
CA PRO A 19 -4.22 7.36 4.09
C PRO A 19 -3.50 8.00 2.89
N LEU A 20 -2.16 8.05 2.90
CA LEU A 20 -1.36 8.57 1.80
C LEU A 20 -1.45 7.66 0.56
N LEU A 21 -1.39 6.35 0.78
CA LEU A 21 -1.50 5.33 -0.26
C LEU A 21 -2.89 5.38 -0.93
N LYS A 22 -3.95 5.47 -0.12
CA LYS A 22 -5.34 5.58 -0.63
C LYS A 22 -5.56 6.87 -1.40
N ALA A 23 -5.03 8.00 -0.93
CA ALA A 23 -5.10 9.28 -1.64
C ALA A 23 -4.38 9.21 -3.00
N MET A 24 -3.17 8.66 -3.02
CA MET A 24 -2.38 8.48 -4.25
C MET A 24 -3.07 7.53 -5.24
N TYR A 25 -3.58 6.40 -4.76
CA TYR A 25 -4.39 5.49 -5.58
C TYR A 25 -5.60 6.20 -6.19
N PHE A 26 -6.33 7.00 -5.40
CA PHE A 26 -7.49 7.74 -5.91
C PHE A 26 -7.11 8.74 -7.00
N GLU A 27 -6.02 9.51 -6.82
CA GLU A 27 -5.53 10.44 -7.83
C GLU A 27 -5.19 9.72 -9.14
N PHE A 28 -4.40 8.64 -9.07
CA PHE A 28 -4.02 7.88 -10.27
C PHE A 28 -5.22 7.18 -10.91
N LYS A 29 -6.16 6.67 -10.12
CA LYS A 29 -7.41 6.10 -10.62
C LYS A 29 -8.22 7.12 -11.41
N GLU A 30 -8.33 8.35 -10.94
CA GLU A 30 -9.03 9.42 -11.67
C GLU A 30 -8.31 9.84 -12.95
N ILE A 31 -6.97 9.82 -12.97
CA ILE A 31 -6.19 10.03 -14.20
C ILE A 31 -6.44 8.87 -15.17
N SER A 32 -6.32 7.63 -14.71
CA SER A 32 -6.44 6.43 -15.53
C SER A 32 -7.84 6.27 -16.14
N LYS A 33 -8.90 6.68 -15.43
CA LYS A 33 -10.26 6.70 -16.01
C LYS A 33 -10.40 7.62 -17.22
N LYS A 34 -9.64 8.73 -17.23
CA LYS A 34 -9.72 9.75 -18.29
C LYS A 34 -8.72 9.50 -19.41
N LYS A 35 -7.50 9.12 -19.05
CA LYS A 35 -6.34 8.93 -19.93
C LYS A 35 -5.47 7.79 -19.39
N PRO A 36 -5.87 6.53 -19.59
CA PRO A 36 -5.13 5.37 -19.08
C PRO A 36 -3.70 5.32 -19.64
N ASP A 37 -3.54 5.63 -20.93
CA ASP A 37 -2.26 5.63 -21.66
C ASP A 37 -1.48 6.96 -21.50
N SER A 38 -1.70 7.68 -20.39
CA SER A 38 -0.91 8.87 -20.08
C SER A 38 0.40 8.46 -19.43
N ALA A 39 1.51 8.76 -20.10
CA ALA A 39 2.85 8.59 -19.55
C ALA A 39 3.01 9.35 -18.22
N ILE A 40 3.64 8.71 -17.24
CA ILE A 40 3.93 9.28 -15.93
C ILE A 40 5.38 9.73 -15.87
N SER A 41 5.63 10.92 -15.32
CA SER A 41 6.99 11.45 -15.24
C SER A 41 7.83 10.72 -14.18
N LYS A 42 9.14 10.60 -14.44
CA LYS A 42 10.13 10.02 -13.49
C LYS A 42 10.05 10.64 -12.09
N GLY A 43 9.79 11.94 -11.99
CA GLY A 43 9.59 12.62 -10.70
C GLY A 43 8.39 12.10 -9.91
N LYS A 44 7.27 11.78 -10.58
CA LYS A 44 6.10 11.17 -9.95
C LYS A 44 6.37 9.71 -9.57
N ILE A 45 7.06 8.95 -10.43
CA ILE A 45 7.46 7.56 -10.16
C ILE A 45 8.27 7.47 -8.86
N LYS A 46 9.27 8.35 -8.68
CA LYS A 46 10.06 8.44 -7.44
C LYS A 46 9.22 8.68 -6.18
N ILE A 47 8.21 9.54 -6.29
CA ILE A 47 7.30 9.83 -5.17
C ILE A 47 6.45 8.60 -4.83
N VAL A 48 5.95 7.89 -5.85
CA VAL A 48 5.20 6.64 -5.70
C VAL A 48 6.08 5.58 -5.03
N ASN A 49 7.24 5.28 -5.60
CA ASN A 49 8.14 4.24 -5.09
C ASN A 49 8.58 4.51 -3.65
N ARG A 50 8.90 5.76 -3.29
CA ARG A 50 9.24 6.12 -1.90
C ARG A 50 8.13 5.76 -0.91
N LEU A 51 6.85 5.91 -1.31
CA LEU A 51 5.73 5.50 -0.47
C LEU A 51 5.61 3.98 -0.44
N LEU A 52 5.69 3.32 -1.60
CA LEU A 52 5.57 1.86 -1.70
C LEU A 52 6.66 1.13 -0.92
N GLU A 53 7.91 1.62 -0.93
CA GLU A 53 9.00 1.08 -0.10
C GLU A 53 8.65 1.08 1.39
N LYS A 54 8.01 2.13 1.89
CA LYS A 54 7.54 2.18 3.30
C LYS A 54 6.39 1.21 3.56
N VAL A 55 5.50 1.04 2.59
CA VAL A 55 4.42 0.06 2.69
C VAL A 55 4.98 -1.37 2.66
N LYS A 56 6.01 -1.66 1.87
CA LYS A 56 6.65 -2.99 1.84
C LYS A 56 7.24 -3.41 3.20
N ILE A 57 7.73 -2.46 4.02
CA ILE A 57 8.19 -2.75 5.39
C ILE A 57 7.05 -3.30 6.25
N VAL A 58 5.83 -2.78 6.10
CA VAL A 58 4.65 -3.29 6.82
C VAL A 58 4.32 -4.72 6.39
N LEU A 59 4.46 -4.99 5.09
CA LEU A 59 3.98 -6.22 4.45
C LEU A 59 5.07 -7.28 4.27
N GLU A 60 6.29 -7.08 4.76
CA GLU A 60 7.44 -7.95 4.46
C GLU A 60 7.24 -9.41 4.89
N ASP A 61 6.44 -9.65 5.93
CA ASP A 61 6.11 -11.00 6.45
C ASP A 61 4.79 -11.54 5.90
N GLU A 62 4.07 -10.74 5.09
CA GLU A 62 2.82 -11.18 4.48
C GLU A 62 3.09 -11.90 3.16
N GLU A 63 2.36 -12.99 2.90
CA GLU A 63 2.46 -13.74 1.64
C GLU A 63 2.22 -12.85 0.41
N SER A 64 1.42 -11.79 0.58
CA SER A 64 1.13 -10.82 -0.48
C SER A 64 2.37 -10.10 -1.02
N ILE A 65 3.48 -10.04 -0.29
CA ILE A 65 4.69 -9.28 -0.64
C ILE A 65 5.27 -9.64 -2.01
N ILE A 66 5.07 -10.89 -2.45
CA ILE A 66 5.56 -11.40 -3.74
C ILE A 66 4.85 -10.79 -4.95
N PHE A 67 3.70 -10.15 -4.74
CA PHE A 67 2.91 -9.48 -5.79
C PHE A 67 3.04 -7.95 -5.76
N LEU A 68 3.88 -7.42 -4.87
CA LEU A 68 4.00 -5.99 -4.60
C LEU A 68 5.26 -5.42 -5.26
N ASP A 69 5.15 -5.10 -6.54
CA ASP A 69 6.24 -4.56 -7.33
C ASP A 69 6.43 -3.05 -7.10
N LEU A 70 7.65 -2.58 -7.37
CA LEU A 70 7.91 -1.15 -7.53
C LEU A 70 7.80 -0.80 -9.02
N LEU A 71 7.55 0.47 -9.31
CA LEU A 71 7.60 0.96 -10.69
C LEU A 71 9.07 1.05 -11.15
N ASP A 72 9.36 0.59 -12.36
CA ASP A 72 10.67 0.83 -12.98
C ASP A 72 10.82 2.33 -13.32
N GLU A 73 11.92 2.93 -12.88
CA GLU A 73 12.23 4.35 -13.10
C GLU A 73 12.79 4.66 -14.49
N ASP A 74 13.23 3.64 -15.22
CA ASP A 74 13.76 3.76 -16.58
C ASP A 74 12.70 3.42 -17.64
N ASP A 75 11.59 2.82 -17.22
CA ASP A 75 10.39 2.69 -18.03
C ASP A 75 9.56 3.98 -18.09
N VAL A 76 8.60 4.01 -19.01
CA VAL A 76 7.58 5.05 -19.12
C VAL A 76 6.22 4.42 -18.78
N PRO A 77 5.94 4.13 -17.49
CA PRO A 77 4.68 3.54 -17.08
C PRO A 77 3.52 4.47 -17.39
N GLN A 78 2.41 3.87 -17.78
CA GLN A 78 1.16 4.56 -18.04
C GLN A 78 0.37 4.74 -16.75
N ALA A 79 -0.58 5.68 -16.74
CA ALA A 79 -1.43 5.93 -15.60
C ALA A 79 -2.20 4.67 -15.16
N SER A 80 -2.59 3.80 -16.11
CA SER A 80 -3.21 2.50 -15.82
C SER A 80 -2.27 1.56 -15.07
N ASP A 81 -0.98 1.51 -15.44
CA ASP A 81 0.01 0.63 -14.82
C ASP A 81 0.26 1.05 -13.37
N VAL A 82 0.44 2.35 -13.16
CA VAL A 82 0.58 2.91 -11.80
C VAL A 82 -0.66 2.66 -10.96
N THR A 83 -1.86 2.80 -11.55
CA THR A 83 -3.13 2.53 -10.85
C THR A 83 -3.25 1.08 -10.44
N LEU A 84 -2.84 0.15 -11.31
CA LEU A 84 -2.89 -1.29 -11.04
C LEU A 84 -1.99 -1.65 -9.85
N ILE A 85 -0.74 -1.22 -9.87
CA ILE A 85 0.21 -1.46 -8.77
C ILE A 85 -0.33 -0.86 -7.46
N LEU A 86 -0.73 0.42 -7.47
CA LEU A 86 -1.29 1.07 -6.27
C LEU A 86 -2.51 0.31 -5.70
N SER A 87 -3.35 -0.27 -6.56
CA SER A 87 -4.51 -1.04 -6.11
C SER A 87 -4.14 -2.32 -5.36
N GLN A 88 -3.07 -2.99 -5.77
CA GLN A 88 -2.55 -4.20 -5.08
C GLN A 88 -2.03 -3.85 -3.69
N TYR A 89 -1.28 -2.75 -3.58
CA TYR A 89 -0.79 -2.27 -2.29
C TYR A 89 -1.92 -1.85 -1.35
N VAL A 90 -2.97 -1.18 -1.87
CA VAL A 90 -4.15 -0.83 -1.05
C VAL A 90 -4.82 -2.08 -0.52
N ALA A 91 -5.06 -3.07 -1.39
CA ALA A 91 -5.68 -4.34 -0.99
C ALA A 91 -4.85 -5.08 0.06
N ALA A 92 -3.52 -5.14 -0.11
CA ALA A 92 -2.63 -5.80 0.84
C ALA A 92 -2.60 -5.09 2.21
N MET A 93 -2.62 -3.75 2.23
CA MET A 93 -2.70 -2.98 3.47
C MET A 93 -4.04 -3.15 4.19
N ASP A 94 -5.15 -3.22 3.45
CA ASP A 94 -6.45 -3.50 4.05
C ASP A 94 -6.50 -4.91 4.65
N ALA A 95 -6.00 -5.92 3.93
CA ALA A 95 -5.88 -7.30 4.44
C ALA A 95 -4.97 -7.41 5.66
N PHE A 96 -3.83 -6.69 5.67
CA PHE A 96 -2.95 -6.63 6.83
C PHE A 96 -3.68 -6.08 8.06
N ARG A 97 -4.49 -5.02 7.89
CA ARG A 97 -5.27 -4.47 9.01
C ARG A 97 -6.32 -5.46 9.50
N GLU A 98 -7.07 -6.10 8.60
CA GLU A 98 -8.08 -7.09 8.97
C GLU A 98 -7.50 -8.26 9.79
N LYS A 99 -6.26 -8.65 9.48
CA LYS A 99 -5.55 -9.74 10.16
C LYS A 99 -5.01 -9.36 11.54
N HIS A 100 -4.48 -8.13 11.70
CA HIS A 100 -3.74 -7.71 12.90
C HIS A 100 -4.44 -6.65 13.75
N TYR A 101 -5.66 -6.23 13.41
CA TYR A 101 -6.43 -5.22 14.15
C TYR A 101 -7.83 -5.74 14.45
N GLY A 102 -8.30 -5.56 15.68
CA GLY A 102 -9.66 -5.95 16.02
C GLY A 102 -9.96 -5.81 17.51
N TRP A 103 -11.07 -6.39 17.93
CA TRP A 103 -11.47 -6.40 19.34
C TRP A 103 -10.54 -7.29 20.17
N ASP A 104 -9.86 -6.71 21.15
CA ASP A 104 -8.94 -7.45 22.00
C ASP A 104 -9.61 -8.09 23.23
N GLY A 105 -10.84 -7.70 23.54
CA GLY A 105 -11.56 -8.00 24.79
C GLY A 105 -12.00 -6.75 25.55
N SER A 106 -11.44 -5.58 25.21
CA SER A 106 -11.63 -4.30 25.87
C SER A 106 -11.78 -3.11 24.92
N THR A 107 -10.99 -3.08 23.84
CA THR A 107 -11.00 -2.03 22.82
C THR A 107 -10.74 -2.64 21.44
N HIS A 108 -10.96 -1.84 20.39
CA HIS A 108 -10.43 -2.14 19.07
C HIS A 108 -9.03 -1.56 18.98
N ASP A 109 -8.02 -2.43 18.83
CA ASP A 109 -6.63 -2.02 18.71
C ASP A 109 -5.84 -3.01 17.85
N TRP A 110 -4.61 -2.63 17.51
CA TRP A 110 -3.63 -3.52 16.91
C TRP A 110 -3.25 -4.63 17.90
N PHE A 111 -3.21 -5.86 17.42
CA PHE A 111 -2.64 -6.99 18.15
C PHE A 111 -1.12 -6.88 18.04
N ILE A 112 -0.48 -6.34 19.09
CA ILE A 112 0.96 -6.08 19.12
C ILE A 112 1.67 -7.09 20.01
N GLU A 113 2.77 -7.66 19.52
CA GLU A 113 3.72 -8.49 20.30
C GLU A 113 4.94 -7.71 20.81
#